data_AF-A0A497JU32-F1
#
_entry.id   AF-A0A497JU32-F1
#
_cell.length_a   1.000
_cell.length_b   1.000
_cell.length_c   1.000
_cell.angle_alpha   90.00
_cell.angle_beta   90.00
_cell.angle_gamma   90.00
#
_symmetry.space_group_name_H-M   'P 1'
#
loop_
_entity.id
_entity.type
_entity.pdbx_description
1 polymer ?
#
loop_
_entity_poly.entity_id
_entity_poly.type
_entity_poly.pdbx_seq_one_letter_code
_entity_poly.pdbx_strand_id
1 'polypeptide(L)'
;MRKNGVMTNGKFEGLMHIANAKDQFTILATDQRGSLKRMINPGDPSSVTPEQMKEAKRALIKNLVGKDSPGRASGVLIDPEYSYEREFLRSCNIRADVGILMSIEKSGYGGKGEFA
;
A
#
# COMPACT_ATOMS: atom_id res chain seq x y z
N MET A 1 -11.15 -13.06 17.66
CA MET A 1 -12.40 -12.33 17.97
C MET A 1 -12.17 -11.45 19.20
N ARG A 2 -12.79 -10.26 19.28
CA ARG A 2 -12.73 -9.44 20.49
C ARG A 2 -13.47 -10.17 21.62
N LYS A 3 -12.85 -10.30 22.79
CA LYS A 3 -13.52 -10.82 23.99
C LYS A 3 -14.13 -9.62 24.72
N ASN A 4 -15.44 -9.62 24.93
CA ASN A 4 -16.15 -8.56 25.66
C ASN A 4 -15.96 -7.14 25.07
N GLY A 5 -15.78 -7.02 23.75
CA GLY A 5 -15.55 -5.72 23.09
C GLY A 5 -14.13 -5.15 23.28
N VAL A 6 -13.28 -5.79 24.08
CA VAL A 6 -11.91 -5.34 24.35
C VAL A 6 -10.97 -5.78 23.22
N MET A 7 -10.10 -4.87 22.79
CA MET A 7 -9.04 -5.16 21.83
C MET A 7 -7.98 -6.05 22.48
N THR A 8 -7.51 -7.07 21.76
CA THR A 8 -6.40 -7.90 22.24
C THR A 8 -5.08 -7.13 22.16
N ASN A 9 -4.13 -7.43 23.05
CA ASN A 9 -2.81 -6.80 23.04
C ASN A 9 -2.16 -6.88 21.67
N GLY A 10 -2.12 -8.05 21.02
CA GLY A 10 -1.53 -8.17 19.69
C GLY A 10 -2.20 -7.30 18.60
N LYS A 11 -3.51 -7.02 18.72
CA LYS A 11 -4.18 -6.09 17.81
C LYS A 11 -3.85 -4.63 18.13
N PHE A 12 -3.73 -4.30 19.42
CA PHE A 12 -3.27 -2.98 19.86
C PHE A 12 -1.84 -2.71 19.40
N GLU A 13 -0.90 -3.63 19.67
CA GLU A 13 0.49 -3.54 19.20
C GLU A 13 0.56 -3.39 17.66
N GLY A 14 -0.23 -4.18 16.92
CA GLY A 14 -0.31 -4.06 15.47
C GLY A 14 -0.76 -2.68 14.99
N LEU A 15 -1.69 -2.02 15.71
CA LEU A 15 -2.08 -0.64 15.41
C LEU A 15 -0.97 0.36 15.76
N MET A 16 -0.31 0.18 16.90
CA MET A 16 0.81 1.04 17.30
C MET A 16 1.98 0.95 16.32
N HIS A 17 2.25 -0.22 15.74
CA HIS A 17 3.28 -0.40 14.72
C HIS A 17 3.04 0.32 13.39
N ILE A 18 1.81 0.76 13.11
CA ILE A 18 1.45 1.51 11.89
C ILE A 18 1.09 2.98 12.18
N ALA A 19 1.14 3.40 13.45
CA ALA A 19 0.93 4.77 13.88
C ALA A 19 2.27 5.54 13.92
N ASN A 20 2.22 6.87 13.75
CA ASN A 20 3.38 7.71 14.04
C ASN A 20 3.51 7.98 15.55
N ALA A 21 4.57 8.68 15.97
CA ALA A 21 4.83 9.03 17.36
C ALA A 21 3.77 9.96 18.02
N LYS A 22 2.74 10.38 17.29
CA LYS A 22 1.59 11.15 17.79
C LYS A 22 0.29 10.32 17.79
N ASP A 23 0.41 9.00 17.65
CA ASP A 23 -0.70 8.05 17.56
C ASP A 23 -1.62 8.29 16.34
N GLN A 24 -1.08 8.89 15.27
CA GLN A 24 -1.83 9.17 14.03
C GLN A 24 -1.44 8.18 12.92
N PHE A 25 -2.43 7.79 12.12
CA PHE A 25 -2.21 7.01 10.90
C PHE A 25 -1.97 7.95 9.71
N THR A 26 -0.76 7.88 9.17
CA THR A 26 -0.37 8.61 7.96
C THR A 26 0.09 7.58 6.94
N ILE A 27 -0.86 6.98 6.21
CA ILE A 27 -0.61 5.77 5.42
C ILE A 27 -0.56 6.11 3.93
N LEU A 28 0.50 5.67 3.25
CA LEU A 28 0.56 5.69 1.79
C LEU A 28 -0.22 4.50 1.22
N ALA A 29 -1.31 4.76 0.51
CA ALA A 29 -2.09 3.73 -0.17
C ALA A 29 -1.57 3.47 -1.59
N THR A 30 -1.04 2.27 -1.83
CA THR A 30 -0.52 1.83 -3.14
C THR A 30 -1.17 0.54 -3.65
N ASP A 31 -2.33 0.16 -3.12
CA ASP A 31 -3.03 -1.08 -3.45
C ASP A 31 -3.84 -1.01 -4.76
N GLN A 32 -3.82 0.14 -5.45
CA GLN A 32 -4.50 0.32 -6.72
C GLN A 32 -3.94 -0.62 -7.79
N ARG A 33 -4.84 -1.27 -8.53
CA ARG A 33 -4.52 -2.15 -9.66
C ARG A 33 -5.07 -1.58 -10.97
N GLY A 34 -6.33 -1.86 -11.29
CA GLY A 34 -6.95 -1.41 -12.54
C GLY A 34 -6.96 0.12 -12.73
N SER A 35 -7.16 0.89 -11.65
CA SER A 35 -7.06 2.36 -11.72
C SER A 35 -5.65 2.84 -12.01
N LEU A 36 -4.62 2.21 -11.45
CA LEU A 36 -3.22 2.55 -11.76
C LEU A 36 -2.88 2.20 -13.21
N LYS A 37 -3.37 1.08 -13.76
CA LYS A 37 -3.24 0.78 -15.20
C LYS A 37 -3.82 1.89 -16.07
N ARG A 38 -5.02 2.39 -15.72
CA ARG A 38 -5.66 3.52 -16.43
C ARG A 38 -4.87 4.82 -16.31
N MET A 39 -4.15 5.03 -15.21
CA MET A 39 -3.28 6.20 -15.04
C MET A 39 -1.98 6.07 -15.85
N ILE A 40 -1.39 4.88 -15.90
CA ILE A 40 -0.14 4.63 -16.64
C ILE A 40 -0.35 4.73 -18.15
N ASN A 41 -1.40 4.08 -18.67
CA ASN A 41 -1.76 4.16 -20.07
C ASN A 41 -3.27 4.36 -20.23
N PRO A 42 -3.75 5.62 -20.30
CA PRO A 42 -5.17 5.90 -20.48
C PRO A 42 -5.75 5.39 -21.82
N GLY A 43 -4.92 5.31 -22.86
CA GLY A 43 -5.34 4.91 -24.22
C GLY A 43 -5.48 3.40 -24.39
N ASP A 44 -4.65 2.64 -23.69
CA ASP A 44 -4.75 1.16 -23.65
C ASP A 44 -4.31 0.63 -22.27
N PRO A 45 -5.17 0.70 -21.24
CA PRO A 45 -4.86 0.22 -19.90
C PRO A 45 -4.53 -1.29 -19.84
N SER A 46 -5.05 -2.07 -20.79
CA SER A 46 -4.78 -3.51 -20.89
C SER A 46 -3.35 -3.83 -21.32
N SER A 47 -2.71 -2.93 -22.08
CA SER A 47 -1.31 -3.10 -22.50
C SER A 47 -0.28 -2.91 -21.38
N VAL A 48 -0.70 -2.35 -20.23
CA VAL A 48 0.22 -2.08 -19.11
C VAL A 48 0.74 -3.39 -18.52
N THR A 49 2.05 -3.58 -18.58
CA THR A 49 2.71 -4.81 -18.16
C THR A 49 2.83 -4.90 -16.64
N PRO A 50 2.99 -6.11 -16.07
CA PRO A 50 3.30 -6.29 -14.65
C PRO A 50 4.56 -5.53 -14.22
N GLU A 51 5.58 -5.46 -15.07
CA GLU A 51 6.82 -4.74 -14.81
C GLU A 51 6.59 -3.24 -14.69
N GLN A 52 5.78 -2.63 -15.57
CA GLN A 52 5.39 -1.23 -15.47
C GLN A 52 4.60 -0.94 -14.18
N MET A 53 3.72 -1.86 -13.78
CA MET A 53 3.01 -1.77 -12.50
C MET A 53 3.96 -1.81 -11.31
N LYS A 54 4.92 -2.75 -11.33
CA LYS A 54 5.97 -2.86 -10.30
C LYS A 54 6.85 -1.61 -10.27
N GLU A 55 7.24 -1.07 -11.42
CA GLU A 55 8.06 0.13 -11.50
C GLU A 55 7.36 1.34 -10.89
N ALA A 56 6.11 1.60 -11.29
CA ALA A 56 5.31 2.72 -10.77
C ALA A 56 5.13 2.63 -9.24
N LYS A 57 4.75 1.45 -8.72
CA LYS A 57 4.58 1.23 -7.28
C LYS A 57 5.89 1.40 -6.53
N ARG A 58 6.99 0.83 -7.04
CA ARG A 58 8.31 0.96 -6.43
C ARG A 58 8.76 2.41 -6.37
N ALA A 59 8.55 3.18 -7.44
CA ALA A 59 8.87 4.60 -7.46
C ALA A 59 8.09 5.38 -6.39
N LEU A 60 6.79 5.14 -6.25
CA LEU A 60 5.97 5.78 -5.21
C LEU A 60 6.45 5.41 -3.81
N ILE A 61 6.61 4.11 -3.52
CA ILE A 61 7.02 3.63 -2.21
C ILE A 61 8.41 4.14 -1.86
N LYS A 62 9.39 4.01 -2.76
CA LYS A 62 10.76 4.48 -2.51
C LYS A 62 10.84 5.98 -2.25
N ASN A 63 10.10 6.79 -3.02
CA ASN A 63 10.17 8.24 -2.90
C ASN A 63 9.37 8.81 -1.72
N LEU A 64 8.38 8.10 -1.18
CA LEU A 64 7.51 8.59 -0.10
C LEU A 64 7.69 7.90 1.24
N VAL A 65 8.18 6.66 1.26
CA VAL A 65 8.39 5.86 2.49
C VAL A 65 9.75 5.18 2.56
N GLY A 66 10.59 5.37 1.54
CA GLY A 66 11.98 4.90 1.54
C GLY A 66 12.82 5.58 2.62
N LYS A 67 13.93 4.95 2.99
CA LYS A 67 14.87 5.41 4.01
C LYS A 67 15.39 6.82 3.73
N ASP A 68 15.61 7.14 2.46
CA ASP A 68 16.16 8.43 2.01
C ASP A 68 15.06 9.44 1.66
N SER A 69 13.79 9.07 1.83
CA SER A 69 12.65 9.95 1.58
C SER A 69 12.45 10.96 2.73
N PRO A 70 12.14 12.23 2.44
CA PRO A 70 11.68 13.19 3.46
C PRO A 70 10.25 12.90 3.94
N GLY A 71 9.58 11.88 3.38
CA GLY A 71 8.19 11.54 3.65
C GLY A 71 7.94 11.16 5.11
N ARG A 72 6.72 11.41 5.57
CA ARG A 72 6.31 11.28 6.98
C ARG A 72 5.28 10.18 7.21
N ALA A 73 5.12 9.27 6.25
CA ALA A 73 4.18 8.18 6.40
C ALA A 73 4.59 7.27 7.57
N SER A 74 3.60 6.80 8.32
CA SER A 74 3.72 5.79 9.37
C SER A 74 3.48 4.37 8.86
N GLY A 75 2.89 4.24 7.67
CA GLY A 75 2.68 2.95 7.04
C GLY A 75 2.52 3.04 5.52
N VAL A 76 2.60 1.88 4.88
CA VAL A 76 2.32 1.69 3.46
C VAL A 76 1.33 0.53 3.28
N LEU A 77 0.27 0.75 2.52
CA LEU A 77 -0.67 -0.27 2.11
C LEU A 77 -0.28 -0.78 0.71
N ILE A 78 0.03 -2.07 0.61
CA ILE A 78 0.47 -2.76 -0.59
C ILE A 78 -0.59 -3.76 -1.09
N ASP A 79 -0.44 -4.20 -2.33
CA ASP A 79 -1.26 -5.25 -2.94
C ASP A 79 -0.51 -6.58 -3.08
N PRO A 80 -1.23 -7.71 -3.03
CA PRO A 80 -0.60 -9.04 -3.13
C PRO A 80 -0.09 -9.40 -4.52
N GLU A 81 -0.46 -8.67 -5.58
CA GLU A 81 -0.19 -9.04 -6.98
C GLU A 81 1.12 -8.45 -7.50
N TYR A 82 1.41 -7.18 -7.16
CA TYR A 82 2.56 -6.46 -7.70
C TYR A 82 3.59 -6.05 -6.64
N SER A 83 3.22 -5.95 -5.35
CA SER A 83 4.07 -5.29 -4.35
C SER A 83 4.40 -6.11 -3.09
N TYR A 84 3.93 -7.36 -2.99
CA TYR A 84 4.21 -8.23 -1.84
C TYR A 84 5.53 -9.01 -1.93
N GLU A 85 6.06 -9.23 -3.13
CA GLU A 85 7.30 -10.01 -3.33
C GLU A 85 8.46 -9.45 -2.48
N ARG A 86 9.26 -10.34 -1.88
CA ARG A 86 10.36 -9.96 -0.98
C ARG A 86 11.38 -9.07 -1.67
N GLU A 87 11.74 -9.41 -2.91
CA GLU A 87 12.70 -8.68 -3.74
C GLU A 87 12.18 -7.28 -4.07
N PHE A 88 10.86 -7.16 -4.33
CA PHE A 88 10.20 -5.88 -4.53
C PHE A 88 10.31 -5.01 -3.27
N LEU A 89 9.91 -5.53 -2.11
CA LEU A 89 9.94 -4.76 -0.85
C LEU A 89 11.37 -4.34 -0.47
N ARG A 90 12.35 -5.24 -0.64
CA ARG A 90 13.77 -4.92 -0.43
C ARG A 90 14.23 -3.76 -1.29
N SER A 91 13.85 -3.75 -2.57
CA SER A 91 14.25 -2.70 -3.50
C SER A 91 13.66 -1.32 -3.21
N CYS A 92 12.55 -1.27 -2.46
CA CYS A 92 11.92 -0.04 -2.05
C CYS A 92 12.70 0.67 -0.93
N ASN A 93 13.63 -0.03 -0.27
CA ASN A 93 14.45 0.48 0.84
C ASN A 93 13.59 1.17 1.92
N ILE A 94 12.46 0.55 2.32
CA ILE A 94 11.46 1.14 3.22
C ILE A 94 12.11 1.47 4.58
N ARG A 95 11.76 2.62 5.15
CA ARG A 95 12.25 3.06 6.46
C ARG A 95 11.75 2.13 7.57
N ALA A 96 12.57 1.90 8.59
CA ALA A 96 12.31 0.87 9.62
C ALA A 96 11.11 1.15 10.54
N ASP A 97 10.70 2.41 10.65
CA ASP A 97 9.54 2.91 11.39
C ASP A 97 8.23 2.90 10.57
N VAL A 98 8.27 2.46 9.31
CA VAL A 98 7.08 2.38 8.45
C VAL A 98 6.50 0.98 8.51
N GLY A 99 5.28 0.85 9.02
CA GLY A 99 4.55 -0.41 9.02
C GLY A 99 4.02 -0.79 7.64
N ILE A 100 3.91 -2.10 7.36
CA ILE A 100 3.40 -2.61 6.09
C ILE A 100 2.01 -3.22 6.31
N LEU A 101 1.03 -2.73 5.57
CA LEU A 101 -0.31 -3.30 5.47
C LEU A 101 -0.50 -3.93 4.10
N MET A 102 -1.31 -4.98 4.02
CA MET A 102 -1.61 -5.63 2.75
C MET A 102 -3.13 -5.68 2.53
N SER A 103 -3.56 -5.29 1.34
CA SER A 103 -4.96 -5.48 0.93
C SER A 103 -5.27 -6.98 0.81
N ILE A 104 -6.43 -7.41 1.30
CA ILE A 104 -6.88 -8.82 1.19
C ILE A 104 -7.88 -8.99 0.05
N GLU A 105 -8.49 -7.92 -0.42
CA GLU A 105 -9.58 -7.97 -1.39
C GLU A 105 -9.12 -8.21 -2.83
N LYS A 106 -9.95 -8.89 -3.63
CA LYS A 106 -9.79 -8.91 -5.10
C LYS A 106 -10.07 -7.52 -5.66
N SER A 107 -9.28 -7.07 -6.64
CA SER A 107 -9.52 -5.76 -7.26
C SER A 107 -10.79 -5.78 -8.08
N GLY A 108 -11.58 -4.72 -7.93
CA GLY A 108 -12.75 -4.46 -8.75
C GLY A 108 -14.03 -4.87 -8.03
N TYR A 109 -14.74 -3.89 -7.50
CA TYR A 109 -16.18 -4.02 -7.35
C TYR A 109 -16.80 -3.82 -8.73
N GLY A 110 -17.62 -4.77 -9.19
CA GLY A 110 -18.39 -4.68 -10.43
C GLY A 110 -19.52 -3.66 -10.40
N GLY A 111 -19.31 -2.52 -9.75
CA GLY A 111 -20.21 -1.36 -9.82
C GLY A 111 -19.77 -0.48 -10.97
N LYS A 112 -20.69 -0.19 -11.90
CA LYS A 112 -20.55 0.97 -12.78
C LYS A 112 -20.21 2.17 -11.89
N GLY A 113 -19.04 2.78 -12.10
CA GLY A 113 -18.53 3.80 -11.18
C GLY A 113 -19.49 4.96 -11.01
N GLU A 114 -19.41 5.66 -9.88
CA GLU A 114 -20.15 6.90 -9.58
C GLU A 114 -19.75 8.10 -10.47
N PHE A 115 -19.10 7.85 -11.61
CA PHE A 115 -18.77 8.85 -12.62
C PHE A 115 -19.02 8.34 -14.05
N ALA A 116 -19.99 7.43 -14.20
CA ALA A 116 -20.53 7.01 -15.50
C ALA A 116 -21.92 7.61 -15.73
#